data_AF-A0AAF0EAD9-F1
#
_entry.id   AF-A0AAF0EAD9-F1
#
_cell.length_a   1.000
_cell.length_b   1.000
_cell.length_c   1.000
_cell.angle_alpha   90.00
_cell.angle_beta   90.00
_cell.angle_gamma   90.00
#
_symmetry.space_group_name_H-M   'P 1'
#
loop_
_entity.id
_entity.type
_entity.pdbx_description
1 polymer ?
#
loop_
_entity_poly.entity_id
_entity_poly.type
_entity_poly.pdbx_seq_one_letter_code
_entity_poly.pdbx_strand_id
1 'polypeptide(L)'
;MSDELAKVYATERERQRARKKREGIEDFIATRQKFFDGEFDAVLVASPYEPYSVVRRLIPYLAGSSNVVVHSPHLQPLVEAQARMRANPAFVNVSVTEPWLRRYQVLPQRTHPDMMTSASAGYILHGIRILDTSTE
;
A
#
# COMPACT_ATOMS: atom_id res chain seq x y z
N MET A 1 31.66 -3.08 20.24
CA MET A 1 30.53 -3.89 19.71
C MET A 1 30.99 -5.21 19.11
N SER A 2 32.08 -5.23 18.32
CA SER A 2 32.80 -6.46 17.93
C SER A 2 33.27 -7.29 19.14
N ASP A 3 33.72 -6.62 20.21
CA ASP A 3 34.22 -7.27 21.43
C ASP A 3 33.17 -8.03 22.24
N GLU A 4 31.89 -7.65 22.17
CA GLU A 4 30.83 -8.37 22.90
C GLU A 4 30.46 -9.69 22.22
N LEU A 5 30.41 -9.70 20.89
CA LEU A 5 30.20 -10.93 20.11
C LEU A 5 31.39 -11.89 20.24
N ALA A 6 32.60 -11.35 20.42
CA ALA A 6 33.81 -12.15 20.64
C ALA A 6 33.81 -12.88 21.98
N LYS A 7 33.16 -12.32 23.03
CA LYS A 7 33.02 -12.94 24.35
C LYS A 7 32.00 -14.09 24.39
N VAL A 8 30.99 -14.06 23.51
CA VAL A 8 29.86 -15.01 23.54
C VAL A 8 30.03 -16.18 22.58
N TYR A 9 30.66 -15.96 21.43
CA TYR A 9 30.81 -17.00 20.40
C TYR A 9 32.29 -17.28 20.11
N ALA A 10 32.66 -18.56 20.18
CA ALA A 10 34.04 -19.02 19.96
C ALA A 10 34.41 -18.97 18.47
N THR A 11 33.48 -19.33 17.57
CA THR A 11 33.77 -19.45 16.13
C THR A 11 33.38 -18.20 15.35
N GLU A 12 34.20 -17.79 14.39
CA GLU A 12 33.93 -16.62 13.55
C GLU A 12 32.65 -16.77 12.69
N ARG A 13 32.35 -18.00 12.26
CA ARG A 13 31.08 -18.34 11.59
C ARG A 13 29.86 -18.12 12.49
N GLU A 14 29.98 -18.41 13.79
CA GLU A 14 28.89 -18.21 14.76
C GLU A 14 28.68 -16.73 15.06
N ARG A 15 29.78 -15.96 15.16
CA ARG A 15 29.73 -14.50 15.30
C ARG A 15 29.03 -13.84 14.12
N GLN A 16 29.35 -14.25 12.90
CA GLN A 16 28.69 -13.73 11.68
C GLN A 16 27.19 -14.07 11.64
N ARG A 17 26.81 -15.30 12.02
CA ARG A 17 25.39 -15.68 12.12
C ARG A 17 24.64 -14.89 13.18
N ALA A 18 25.24 -14.72 14.37
CA ALA A 18 24.65 -13.94 15.45
C ALA A 18 24.52 -12.46 15.09
N ARG A 19 25.51 -11.90 14.39
CA ARG A 19 25.47 -10.53 13.87
C ARG A 19 24.33 -10.34 12.88
N LYS A 20 24.22 -11.19 11.85
CA LYS A 20 23.14 -11.11 10.85
C LYS A 20 21.75 -11.28 11.48
N LYS A 21 21.62 -12.15 12.51
CA LYS A 21 20.38 -12.31 13.27
C LYS A 21 20.04 -11.04 14.07
N ARG A 22 21.03 -10.39 14.70
CA ARG A 22 20.82 -9.13 15.43
C ARG A 22 20.47 -7.98 14.51
N GLU A 23 21.18 -7.84 13.37
CA GLU A 23 20.87 -6.85 12.34
C GLU A 23 19.42 -6.99 11.85
N GLY A 24 18.97 -8.23 11.54
CA GLY A 24 17.57 -8.44 11.14
C GLY A 24 16.53 -8.12 12.23
N ILE A 25 16.87 -8.30 13.51
CA ILE A 25 16.00 -7.92 14.63
C ILE A 25 15.95 -6.39 14.77
N GLU A 26 17.10 -5.73 14.66
CA GLU A 26 17.21 -4.28 14.74
C GLU A 26 16.46 -3.60 13.58
N ASP A 27 16.62 -4.10 12.36
CA ASP A 27 15.87 -3.64 11.18
C ASP A 27 14.36 -3.80 11.37
N PHE A 28 13.93 -4.93 11.95
CA PHE A 28 12.52 -5.17 12.27
C PHE A 28 11.99 -4.17 13.32
N ILE A 29 12.75 -3.94 14.40
CA ILE A 29 12.38 -2.99 15.45
C ILE A 29 12.31 -1.56 14.89
N ALA A 30 13.30 -1.16 14.09
CA ALA A 30 13.34 0.15 13.45
C ALA A 30 12.18 0.34 12.47
N THR A 31 11.85 -0.67 11.66
CA THR A 31 10.69 -0.63 10.74
C THR A 31 9.38 -0.51 11.50
N ARG A 32 9.25 -1.26 12.60
CA ARG A 32 8.08 -1.21 13.48
C ARG A 32 7.92 0.19 14.11
N GLN A 33 9.01 0.78 14.60
CA GLN A 33 9.00 2.15 15.15
C GLN A 33 8.54 3.16 14.09
N LYS A 34 9.16 3.15 12.90
CA LYS A 34 8.75 4.01 11.78
C LYS A 34 7.26 3.89 11.43
N PHE A 35 6.71 2.67 11.48
CA PHE A 35 5.28 2.47 11.25
C PHE A 35 4.41 3.14 12.32
N PHE A 36 4.80 3.04 13.60
CA PHE A 36 4.03 3.64 14.69
C PHE A 36 4.24 5.15 14.83
N ASP A 37 5.39 5.67 14.38
CA ASP A 37 5.64 7.11 14.28
C ASP A 37 4.66 7.78 13.30
N GLY A 38 4.22 7.03 12.26
CA GLY A 38 3.14 7.45 11.37
C GLY A 38 3.61 8.42 10.28
N GLU A 39 2.78 9.44 10.01
CA GLU A 39 3.03 10.49 9.00
C GLU A 39 3.28 9.97 7.57
N PHE A 40 2.61 8.89 7.18
CA PHE A 40 2.73 8.37 5.82
C PHE A 40 2.03 9.27 4.79
N ASP A 41 2.73 9.59 3.71
CA ASP A 41 2.23 10.43 2.61
C ASP A 41 1.14 9.76 1.77
N ALA A 42 1.11 8.42 1.73
CA ALA A 42 0.14 7.67 0.96
C ALA A 42 0.00 6.22 1.43
N VAL A 43 -1.12 5.60 1.07
CA VAL A 43 -1.34 4.16 1.20
C VAL A 43 -1.85 3.57 -0.12
N LEU A 44 -1.26 2.44 -0.50
CA LEU A 44 -1.69 1.60 -1.60
C LEU A 44 -2.15 0.24 -1.06
N VAL A 45 -3.39 -0.14 -1.36
CA VAL A 45 -3.94 -1.44 -0.96
C VAL A 45 -4.27 -2.25 -2.21
N ALA A 46 -3.62 -3.39 -2.39
CA ALA A 46 -3.91 -4.36 -3.44
C ALA A 46 -3.97 -5.75 -2.80
N SER A 47 -5.08 -6.04 -2.12
CA SER A 47 -5.26 -7.27 -1.33
C SER A 47 -6.65 -7.86 -1.56
N PRO A 48 -6.85 -9.17 -1.34
CA PRO A 48 -8.16 -9.81 -1.49
C PRO A 48 -9.12 -9.54 -0.32
N TYR A 49 -8.70 -8.76 0.68
CA TYR A 49 -9.49 -8.46 1.86
C TYR A 49 -10.51 -7.34 1.61
N GLU A 50 -11.43 -7.17 2.56
CA GLU A 50 -12.42 -6.09 2.54
C GLU A 50 -11.70 -4.72 2.58
N PRO A 51 -11.85 -3.88 1.53
CA PRO A 51 -11.05 -2.66 1.35
C PRO A 51 -11.15 -1.66 2.51
N TYR A 52 -12.37 -1.42 3.03
CA TYR A 52 -12.59 -0.37 4.02
C TYR A 52 -12.00 -0.72 5.38
N SER A 53 -12.05 -1.99 5.78
CA SER A 53 -11.42 -2.48 7.01
C SER A 53 -9.92 -2.16 7.05
N VAL A 54 -9.22 -2.43 5.94
CA VAL A 54 -7.78 -2.14 5.81
C VAL A 54 -7.52 -0.64 5.89
N VAL A 55 -8.23 0.15 5.07
CA VAL A 55 -8.08 1.61 5.06
C VAL A 55 -8.35 2.18 6.45
N ARG A 56 -9.46 1.82 7.10
CA ARG A 56 -9.85 2.28 8.43
C ARG A 56 -8.76 2.04 9.48
N ARG A 57 -8.05 0.91 9.40
CA ARG A 57 -6.97 0.58 10.34
C ARG A 57 -5.69 1.37 10.10
N LEU A 58 -5.49 1.86 8.88
CA LEU A 58 -4.31 2.60 8.45
C LEU A 58 -4.48 4.12 8.59
N ILE A 59 -5.72 4.64 8.65
CA ILE A 59 -6.01 6.08 8.83
C ILE A 59 -5.17 6.79 9.90
N PRO A 60 -4.96 6.23 11.11
CA PRO A 60 -4.23 6.94 12.17
C PRO A 60 -2.76 7.19 11.85
N TYR A 61 -2.18 6.40 10.94
CA TYR A 61 -0.77 6.50 10.56
C TYR A 61 -0.56 7.38 9.33
N LEU A 62 -1.63 7.84 8.69
CA LEU A 62 -1.57 8.66 7.50
C LEU A 62 -1.47 10.16 7.84
N ALA A 63 -0.59 10.87 7.13
CA ALA A 63 -0.50 12.31 7.22
C ALA A 63 -1.75 13.00 6.64
N GLY A 64 -1.94 14.27 7.00
CA GLY A 64 -2.91 15.14 6.33
C GLY A 64 -2.57 15.32 4.85
N SER A 65 -3.60 15.44 4.01
CA SER A 65 -3.46 15.51 2.54
C SER A 65 -2.84 14.27 1.89
N SER A 66 -2.75 13.15 2.61
CA SER A 66 -2.23 11.89 2.06
C SER A 66 -3.20 11.24 1.07
N ASN A 67 -2.65 10.52 0.09
CA ASN A 67 -3.43 9.80 -0.92
C ASN A 67 -3.75 8.38 -0.46
N VAL A 68 -5.01 7.98 -0.58
CA VAL A 68 -5.48 6.62 -0.33
C VAL A 68 -5.91 6.01 -1.64
N VAL A 69 -5.27 4.91 -2.03
CA VAL A 69 -5.56 4.19 -3.27
C VAL A 69 -5.79 2.71 -2.97
N VAL A 70 -6.90 2.17 -3.46
CA VAL A 70 -7.26 0.76 -3.29
C VAL A 70 -7.62 0.15 -4.63
N HIS A 71 -6.94 -0.95 -4.98
CA HIS A 71 -7.24 -1.76 -6.15
C HIS A 71 -8.07 -2.99 -5.76
N SER A 72 -9.03 -3.34 -6.60
CA SER A 72 -9.75 -4.61 -6.52
C SER A 72 -10.10 -5.12 -7.92
N PRO A 73 -10.05 -6.45 -8.16
CA PRO A 73 -10.55 -7.02 -9.41
C PRO A 73 -12.08 -6.88 -9.55
N HIS A 74 -12.80 -6.59 -8.47
CA HIS A 74 -14.26 -6.51 -8.44
C HIS A 74 -14.74 -5.11 -8.08
N LEU A 75 -15.81 -4.64 -8.75
CA LEU A 75 -16.38 -3.31 -8.50
C LEU A 75 -17.14 -3.25 -7.17
N GLN A 76 -17.90 -4.29 -6.84
CA GLN A 76 -18.81 -4.29 -5.69
C GLN A 76 -18.14 -3.93 -4.35
N PRO A 77 -16.96 -4.51 -3.99
CA PRO A 77 -16.28 -4.15 -2.74
C PRO A 77 -15.81 -2.69 -2.72
N LEU A 78 -15.42 -2.13 -3.87
CA LEU A 78 -14.99 -0.73 -3.96
C LEU A 78 -16.15 0.24 -3.87
N VAL A 79 -17.33 -0.11 -4.40
CA VAL A 79 -18.54 0.72 -4.26
C VAL A 79 -18.98 0.79 -2.80
N GLU A 80 -18.94 -0.33 -2.08
CA GLU A 80 -19.23 -0.34 -0.65
C GLU A 80 -18.20 0.49 0.15
N ALA A 81 -16.91 0.32 -0.15
CA ALA A 81 -15.86 1.11 0.47
C ALA A 81 -15.96 2.60 0.14
N GLN A 82 -16.31 2.96 -1.10
CA GLN A 82 -16.55 4.33 -1.53
C GLN A 82 -17.67 4.98 -0.72
N ALA A 83 -18.79 4.29 -0.54
CA ALA A 83 -19.91 4.81 0.25
C ALA A 83 -19.50 5.06 1.71
N ARG A 84 -18.76 4.14 2.32
CA ARG A 84 -18.25 4.29 3.70
C ARG A 84 -17.20 5.40 3.82
N MET A 85 -16.31 5.54 2.83
CA MET A 85 -15.33 6.63 2.80
C MET A 85 -15.99 7.99 2.62
N ARG A 86 -17.01 8.11 1.75
CA ARG A 86 -17.77 9.36 1.57
C ARG A 86 -18.56 9.78 2.81
N ALA A 87 -19.04 8.81 3.59
CA ALA A 87 -19.72 9.08 4.86
C ALA A 87 -18.76 9.55 5.97
N ASN A 88 -17.45 9.36 5.80
CA ASN A 88 -16.45 9.72 6.80
C ASN A 88 -15.83 11.09 6.45
N PRO A 89 -15.90 12.10 7.34
CA PRO A 89 -15.35 13.44 7.09
C PRO A 89 -13.82 13.45 6.95
N ALA A 90 -13.15 12.33 7.28
CA ALA A 90 -11.72 12.16 7.06
C ALA A 90 -11.30 12.16 5.58
N PHE A 91 -12.23 12.01 4.63
CA PHE A 91 -11.89 11.85 3.21
C PHE A 91 -12.59 12.86 2.31
N VAL A 92 -11.88 13.27 1.26
CA VAL A 92 -12.39 14.10 0.17
C VAL A 92 -12.00 13.49 -1.18
N ASN A 93 -12.68 13.92 -2.24
CA ASN A 93 -12.42 13.49 -3.61
C ASN A 93 -12.46 11.96 -3.80
N VAL A 94 -13.41 11.29 -3.12
CA VAL A 94 -13.52 9.83 -3.17
C VAL A 94 -14.25 9.39 -4.44
N SER A 95 -13.53 8.70 -5.33
CA SER A 95 -14.08 8.18 -6.57
C SER A 95 -13.49 6.84 -7.01
N VAL A 96 -14.27 6.10 -7.79
CA VAL A 96 -13.89 4.80 -8.36
C VAL A 96 -13.71 4.97 -9.86
N THR A 97 -12.58 4.50 -10.38
CA THR A 97 -12.21 4.59 -11.79
C THR A 97 -11.84 3.21 -12.31
N GLU A 98 -12.24 2.91 -13.54
CA GLU A 98 -11.81 1.71 -14.27
C GLU A 98 -10.79 2.09 -15.35
N PRO A 99 -9.56 1.56 -15.32
CA PRO A 99 -8.59 1.76 -16.39
C PRO A 99 -8.88 0.81 -17.56
N TRP A 100 -8.97 1.36 -18.77
CA TRP A 100 -9.09 0.58 -20.02
C TRP A 100 -7.79 0.65 -20.81
N LEU A 101 -7.34 -0.51 -21.30
CA LEU A 101 -6.14 -0.62 -22.12
C LEU A 101 -6.46 -1.43 -23.38
N ARG A 102 -6.18 -0.86 -24.56
CA ARG A 102 -6.27 -1.59 -25.83
C ARG A 102 -4.94 -1.54 -26.57
N ARG A 103 -4.35 -2.71 -26.80
CA ARG A 103 -3.13 -2.85 -27.59
C ARG A 103 -3.46 -2.86 -29.08
N TYR A 104 -2.58 -2.25 -29.88
CA TYR A 104 -2.66 -2.17 -31.33
C TYR A 104 -1.44 -2.82 -31.96
N GLN A 105 -1.67 -3.61 -33.01
CA GLN A 105 -0.64 -4.03 -33.94
C GLN A 105 -0.40 -2.89 -34.93
N VAL A 106 0.86 -2.48 -35.12
CA VAL A 106 1.25 -1.42 -36.07
C VAL A 106 2.27 -2.00 -37.04
N LEU A 107 1.76 -2.48 -38.17
CA LEU A 107 2.54 -2.98 -39.30
C LEU A 107 2.01 -2.32 -40.58
N PRO A 108 2.86 -2.13 -41.62
CA PRO A 108 2.41 -1.57 -42.89
C PRO A 108 1.18 -2.31 -43.43
N GLN A 109 0.11 -1.57 -43.71
CA GLN A 109 -1.20 -2.09 -44.18
C GLN A 109 -1.89 -3.13 -43.27
N ARG A 110 -1.38 -3.39 -42.06
CA ARG A 110 -1.93 -4.37 -41.10
C ARG A 110 -2.06 -3.78 -39.71
N THR A 111 -2.61 -2.57 -39.64
CA THR A 111 -2.84 -1.86 -38.38
C THR A 111 -4.24 -2.15 -37.85
N HIS A 112 -4.33 -2.87 -36.72
CA HIS A 112 -5.59 -3.18 -36.05
C HIS A 112 -5.39 -3.35 -34.54
N PRO A 113 -6.42 -3.20 -33.70
CA PRO A 113 -6.36 -3.64 -32.31
C PRO A 113 -6.14 -5.15 -32.21
N ASP A 114 -5.54 -5.62 -31.12
CA ASP A 114 -5.47 -7.07 -30.87
C ASP A 114 -6.89 -7.66 -30.75
N MET A 115 -7.11 -8.82 -31.37
CA MET A 115 -8.45 -9.45 -31.44
C MET A 115 -8.87 -10.09 -30.12
N MET A 116 -7.91 -10.66 -29.37
CA MET A 116 -8.13 -11.18 -28.02
C MET A 116 -7.47 -10.25 -27.02
N THR A 117 -8.25 -9.73 -26.07
CA THR A 117 -7.73 -8.86 -25.01
C THR A 117 -8.50 -9.09 -23.70
N SER A 118 -7.90 -8.72 -22.59
CA SER A 118 -8.55 -8.69 -21.29
C SER A 118 -9.62 -7.59 -21.25
N ALA A 119 -10.81 -7.91 -20.76
CA ALA A 119 -11.91 -6.93 -20.68
C ALA A 119 -11.65 -5.82 -19.64
N SER A 120 -11.00 -6.14 -18.52
CA SER A 120 -10.73 -5.19 -17.44
C SER A 120 -9.48 -5.60 -16.65
N ALA A 121 -8.75 -4.62 -16.12
CA ALA A 121 -7.65 -4.81 -15.17
C ALA A 121 -8.11 -4.70 -13.70
N GLY A 122 -9.42 -4.65 -13.47
CA GLY A 122 -10.03 -4.33 -12.19
C GLY A 122 -10.32 -2.83 -12.06
N TYR A 123 -10.57 -2.41 -10.83
CA TYR A 123 -11.07 -1.08 -10.50
C TYR A 123 -10.15 -0.45 -9.45
N ILE A 124 -10.09 0.88 -9.46
CA ILE A 124 -9.28 1.66 -8.53
C ILE A 124 -10.19 2.64 -7.80
N LEU A 125 -10.25 2.53 -6.48
CA LEU A 125 -10.81 3.53 -5.59
C LEU A 125 -9.68 4.46 -5.17
N HIS A 126 -9.90 5.76 -5.27
CA HIS A 126 -8.98 6.75 -4.73
C HIS A 126 -9.72 7.80 -3.90
N GLY A 127 -8.99 8.42 -2.98
CA GLY A 127 -9.45 9.55 -2.18
C GLY A 127 -8.28 10.21 -1.46
N ILE A 128 -8.51 11.42 -0.94
CA ILE A 128 -7.52 12.21 -0.21
C ILE A 128 -7.95 12.27 1.26
N ARG A 129 -7.02 11.97 2.17
CA ARG A 129 -7.22 12.12 3.61
C ARG A 129 -7.08 13.60 3.98
N ILE A 130 -8.04 14.14 4.70
CA ILE A 130 -8.00 15.49 5.28
C ILE A 130 -7.97 15.40 6.79
N LEU A 131 -7.26 16.29 7.48
CA LEU A 131 -7.33 16.37 8.94
C LEU A 131 -8.61 17.08 9.35
N ASP A 132 -9.19 16.66 10.47
CA ASP A 132 -10.39 17.29 11.00
C ASP A 132 -10.00 18.58 11.73
N THR A 133 -10.65 19.69 11.39
CA THR A 133 -10.43 21.00 12.01
C THR A 133 -11.08 21.12 13.40
N SER A 134 -11.91 20.15 13.80
CA SER A 134 -12.61 20.18 15.10
C SER A 134 -11.75 19.73 16.29
N THR A 135 -10.46 19.48 16.07
CA THR A 135 -9.50 19.03 17.10
C THR A 135 -8.55 20.15 17.57
N GLU A 136 -8.95 21.41 17.40
CA GLU A 136 -8.30 22.60 18.00
C GLU A 136 -9.11 23.13 19.19
#